data_AF-A0A2E8HHW8-F1
#
_entry.id   AF-A0A2E8HHW8-F1
#
_cell.length_a   1.000
_cell.length_b   1.000
_cell.length_c   1.000
_cell.angle_alpha   90.00
_cell.angle_beta   90.00
_cell.angle_gamma   90.00
#
_symmetry.space_group_name_H-M   'P 1'
#
loop_
_entity.id
_entity.type
_entity.pdbx_description
1 polymer ?
#
loop_
_entity_poly.entity_id
_entity_poly.type
_entity_poly.pdbx_seq_one_letter_code
_entity_poly.pdbx_strand_id
1 'polypeptide(L)'
;MLICPLPDGSWGVGRDLADDIDATDQRMNSRAFGARPASWLLSFALWGSSLPGWAQPAVGIEERVANTSLLIDLNAGPPPTISASGLFSDVTAQIPSPGLIPYSVNSQLWSDGAHKTRFLALPGTTQVEFSPDGAWGFPANSVLVKNFYLDTIRDDPDSRRIVETRFLVKVGDSHEWRGFSYRWNQAGTDAELLPSGWTERYTIVDPEAPGGETHVDYTFPAREDCGRCHTFGGGPVLGLRTAQLNGVHDYGGVITHQLRTLNHIGLFSRDIGEDYSGFPRWEDPQTETESLEGRARSYLASNCSPCHHPGGLRRTEIDLRYDTPLAQTRTVGVPSQLDDLGGINRSIISPGDAANSVLPLRMMALDNRRMPPLASGIVDARGAALVSRWIDALGTPTSVRGDHAAPDTFTLRAVYPNPFNAWTTMAFSLGEAGHVKLAIHDAAGRRVRSLVSAVREPGHHRVSWDGRDETGARAASGVYLISLQAGTNFRTRKLTLLK
;
A
#
# COMPACT_ATOMS: atom_id res chain seq x y z
N MET A 1 0.31 9.38 -29.34
CA MET A 1 0.91 10.39 -30.25
C MET A 1 2.32 10.64 -29.74
N LEU A 2 3.30 9.92 -30.28
CA LEU A 2 4.69 9.95 -29.84
C LEU A 2 5.48 10.85 -30.79
N ILE A 3 6.19 11.83 -30.22
CA ILE A 3 7.01 12.80 -30.93
C ILE A 3 8.47 12.33 -30.75
N CYS A 4 9.18 12.01 -31.83
CA CYS A 4 10.60 11.67 -31.80
C CYS A 4 11.44 12.74 -32.54
N PRO A 5 12.64 13.07 -32.03
CA PRO A 5 13.50 14.10 -32.61
C PRO A 5 14.21 13.59 -33.88
N LEU A 6 14.33 14.45 -34.89
CA LEU A 6 15.16 14.20 -36.07
C LEU A 6 16.60 14.72 -35.86
N PRO A 7 17.60 14.18 -36.58
CA PRO A 7 19.03 14.49 -36.39
C PRO A 7 19.43 15.95 -36.68
N ASP A 8 18.54 16.76 -37.25
CA ASP A 8 18.76 18.18 -37.53
C ASP A 8 18.14 19.14 -36.50
N GLY A 9 17.52 18.59 -35.43
CA GLY A 9 16.97 19.37 -34.32
C GLY A 9 15.58 19.96 -34.57
N SER A 10 14.89 19.57 -35.64
CA SER A 10 13.49 19.97 -35.89
C SER A 10 12.47 18.87 -35.49
N TRP A 11 11.25 19.30 -35.12
CA TRP A 11 10.15 18.41 -34.71
C TRP A 11 9.04 18.45 -35.77
N GLY A 12 8.70 17.29 -36.36
CA GLY A 12 7.64 17.17 -37.38
C GLY A 12 6.77 15.92 -37.18
N VAL A 13 5.48 16.02 -37.51
CA VAL A 13 4.49 14.93 -37.38
C VAL A 13 4.40 14.17 -38.71
N GLY A 14 4.92 12.94 -38.75
CA GLY A 14 4.86 12.07 -39.93
C GLY A 14 3.50 11.36 -40.05
N ARG A 15 2.83 11.53 -41.20
CA ARG A 15 1.70 10.70 -41.66
C ARG A 15 2.22 9.44 -42.36
N ASP A 16 1.44 8.37 -42.22
CA ASP A 16 1.56 7.07 -42.90
C ASP A 16 1.96 7.14 -44.37
N LEU A 17 2.77 6.18 -44.79
CA LEU A 17 2.54 5.42 -46.02
C LEU A 17 3.30 4.09 -45.95
N ALA A 18 2.53 3.02 -46.08
CA ALA A 18 2.96 1.66 -46.33
C ALA A 18 3.38 1.48 -47.80
N ASP A 19 3.99 0.32 -48.02
CA ASP A 19 4.21 -0.39 -49.29
C ASP A 19 5.50 -0.13 -50.07
N ASP A 20 6.26 -1.23 -50.13
CA ASP A 20 6.80 -1.87 -51.33
C ASP A 20 8.31 -1.84 -51.66
N ILE A 21 8.79 -3.06 -51.97
CA ILE A 21 9.91 -3.47 -52.82
C ILE A 21 11.30 -3.64 -52.18
N ASP A 22 11.52 -4.89 -51.77
CA ASP A 22 12.52 -5.88 -52.22
C ASP A 22 13.85 -5.45 -52.91
N ALA A 23 14.86 -6.25 -52.55
CA ALA A 23 16.04 -6.68 -53.32
C ALA A 23 17.27 -5.77 -53.53
N THR A 24 18.41 -6.35 -53.10
CA THR A 24 19.75 -6.33 -53.77
C THR A 24 20.52 -5.01 -53.78
N ASP A 25 21.85 -4.92 -53.76
CA ASP A 25 23.01 -5.82 -53.61
C ASP A 25 24.25 -4.88 -53.61
N GLN A 26 25.32 -5.33 -52.98
CA GLN A 26 26.72 -5.05 -53.29
C GLN A 26 27.36 -3.64 -53.35
N ARG A 27 28.35 -3.52 -52.43
CA ARG A 27 29.79 -3.23 -52.68
C ARG A 27 30.25 -1.83 -53.10
N MET A 28 31.17 -1.34 -52.26
CA MET A 28 32.49 -0.76 -52.58
C MET A 28 32.57 0.32 -53.67
N ASN A 29 33.02 1.52 -53.30
CA ASN A 29 34.46 1.83 -53.42
C ASN A 29 34.82 3.22 -52.90
N SER A 30 35.95 3.23 -52.19
CA SER A 30 36.86 4.34 -51.99
C SER A 30 37.24 5.05 -53.29
N ARG A 31 37.41 6.38 -53.24
CA ARG A 31 38.61 7.07 -53.72
C ARG A 31 38.63 8.55 -53.31
N ALA A 32 39.77 8.91 -52.73
CA ALA A 32 40.21 10.26 -52.38
C ALA A 32 40.71 11.04 -53.61
N PHE A 33 40.75 12.38 -53.48
CA PHE A 33 41.61 13.41 -54.10
C PHE A 33 40.77 14.70 -54.08
N GLY A 34 41.19 15.86 -53.59
CA GLY A 34 42.45 16.40 -53.07
C GLY A 34 42.28 17.93 -52.95
N ALA A 35 43.33 18.59 -52.43
CA ALA A 35 43.57 20.04 -52.41
C ALA A 35 42.92 20.90 -51.29
N ARG A 36 43.78 21.26 -50.32
CA ARG A 36 43.71 22.47 -49.49
C ARG A 36 44.30 23.68 -50.25
N PRO A 37 44.05 24.92 -49.79
CA PRO A 37 45.04 25.62 -48.93
C PRO A 37 44.36 26.21 -47.66
N ALA A 38 44.94 26.12 -46.45
CA ALA A 38 45.87 27.08 -45.82
C ALA A 38 45.40 28.55 -45.96
N SER A 39 45.24 29.38 -44.93
CA SER A 39 45.63 29.35 -43.52
C SER A 39 45.08 30.63 -42.87
N TRP A 40 44.45 30.54 -41.70
CA TRP A 40 44.42 31.63 -40.72
C TRP A 40 44.50 31.02 -39.33
N LEU A 41 45.68 31.12 -38.73
CA LEU A 41 45.92 30.86 -37.31
C LEU A 41 45.43 32.08 -36.54
N LEU A 42 44.40 31.90 -35.71
CA LEU A 42 44.12 32.78 -34.59
C LEU A 42 44.07 31.91 -33.34
N SER A 43 45.14 32.02 -32.56
CA SER A 43 45.23 31.57 -31.19
C SER A 43 44.14 32.27 -30.37
N PHE A 44 43.21 31.51 -29.80
CA PHE A 44 42.40 31.98 -28.69
C PHE A 44 42.76 31.20 -27.43
N ALA A 45 43.17 32.00 -26.45
CA ALA A 45 43.61 31.63 -25.13
C ALA A 45 42.52 30.92 -24.32
N LEU A 46 43.01 30.05 -23.44
CA LEU A 46 42.34 29.45 -22.29
C LEU A 46 41.28 30.37 -21.66
N TRP A 47 40.02 30.03 -21.86
CA TRP A 47 38.96 30.30 -20.89
C TRP A 47 38.50 28.95 -20.36
N GLY A 48 38.86 28.66 -19.11
CA GLY A 48 38.33 27.52 -18.38
C GLY A 48 36.85 27.75 -18.13
N SER A 49 36.01 27.32 -19.06
CA SER A 49 34.62 27.01 -18.77
C SER A 49 34.58 25.55 -18.34
N SER A 50 34.60 25.32 -17.03
CA SER A 50 34.07 24.08 -16.47
C SER A 50 32.66 23.92 -17.03
N LEU A 51 32.48 22.96 -17.95
CA LEU A 51 31.17 22.41 -18.23
C LEU A 51 30.52 22.10 -16.87
N PRO A 52 29.24 22.44 -16.64
CA PRO A 52 28.57 22.00 -15.43
C PRO A 52 28.70 20.47 -15.43
N GLY A 53 29.52 19.96 -14.50
CA GLY A 53 29.54 18.53 -14.22
C GLY A 53 28.10 18.15 -13.96
N TRP A 54 27.61 17.13 -14.66
CA TRP A 54 26.29 16.59 -14.40
C TRP A 54 26.30 16.18 -12.93
N ALA A 55 25.68 17.02 -12.08
CA ALA A 55 25.64 16.75 -10.66
C ALA A 55 24.94 15.40 -10.52
N GLN A 56 25.64 14.43 -9.92
CA GLN A 56 25.07 13.13 -9.66
C GLN A 56 23.79 13.32 -8.84
N PRO A 57 22.69 12.63 -9.18
CA PRO A 57 21.45 12.75 -8.42
C PRO A 57 21.72 12.47 -6.94
N ALA A 58 21.17 13.29 -6.04
CA ALA A 58 21.37 13.12 -4.60
C ALA A 58 20.97 11.71 -4.13
N VAL A 59 21.80 11.13 -3.28
CA VAL A 59 21.72 9.70 -2.86
C VAL A 59 21.03 9.51 -1.51
N GLY A 60 20.52 10.58 -0.89
CA GLY A 60 19.78 10.53 0.38
C GLY A 60 20.70 10.44 1.60
N ILE A 61 21.48 9.37 1.71
CA ILE A 61 22.52 9.19 2.72
C ILE A 61 23.86 9.10 2.00
N GLU A 62 24.80 9.99 2.32
CA GLU A 62 26.10 10.09 1.65
C GLU A 62 27.09 9.03 2.13
N GLU A 63 27.10 8.70 3.42
CA GLU A 63 28.04 7.71 3.97
C GLU A 63 27.38 6.87 5.07
N ARG A 64 27.77 5.61 5.13
CA ARG A 64 27.33 4.68 6.17
C ARG A 64 28.09 4.88 7.46
N VAL A 65 27.40 5.41 8.48
CA VAL A 65 27.92 5.43 9.84
C VAL A 65 27.81 4.04 10.47
N ALA A 66 28.89 3.58 11.11
CA ALA A 66 28.88 2.31 11.85
C ALA A 66 27.92 2.40 13.05
N ASN A 67 27.00 1.44 13.19
CA ASN A 67 26.13 1.40 14.37
C ASN A 67 26.88 0.75 15.55
N THR A 68 27.14 1.59 16.54
CA THR A 68 27.76 1.22 17.82
C THR A 68 26.86 1.51 19.01
N SER A 69 25.64 2.03 18.80
CA SER A 69 24.75 2.49 19.86
C SER A 69 23.64 1.49 20.19
N LEU A 70 22.90 1.03 19.18
CA LEU A 70 21.82 0.06 19.36
C LEU A 70 22.35 -1.36 19.13
N LEU A 71 22.90 -1.95 20.20
CA LEU A 71 23.44 -3.31 20.23
C LEU A 71 22.75 -4.09 21.34
N ILE A 72 21.85 -5.01 20.98
CA ILE A 72 21.05 -5.76 21.95
C ILE A 72 21.64 -7.16 22.14
N ASP A 73 22.28 -7.39 23.28
CA ASP A 73 22.71 -8.74 23.71
C ASP A 73 21.54 -9.48 24.37
N LEU A 74 21.00 -10.45 23.65
CA LEU A 74 19.88 -11.26 24.15
C LEU A 74 20.24 -12.17 25.32
N ASN A 75 21.53 -12.40 25.61
CA ASN A 75 21.96 -13.18 26.78
C ASN A 75 21.86 -12.34 28.07
N ALA A 76 22.20 -11.06 27.99
CA ALA A 76 21.99 -10.10 29.08
C ALA A 76 20.51 -9.68 29.23
N GLY A 77 19.72 -9.92 28.19
CA GLY A 77 18.31 -9.53 28.11
C GLY A 77 18.12 -8.21 27.34
N PRO A 78 16.90 -7.94 26.86
CA PRO A 78 16.59 -6.68 26.21
C PRO A 78 16.76 -5.49 27.19
N PRO A 79 17.11 -4.29 26.70
CA PRO A 79 17.21 -3.11 27.56
C PRO A 79 15.85 -2.81 28.21
N PRO A 80 15.80 -2.41 29.48
CA PRO A 80 14.54 -2.19 30.21
C PRO A 80 13.79 -0.94 29.71
N THR A 81 14.50 0.04 29.15
CA THR A 81 13.93 1.28 28.61
C THR A 81 14.50 1.62 27.23
N ILE A 82 13.83 2.51 26.51
CA ILE A 82 14.34 3.04 25.23
C ILE A 82 15.55 3.93 25.44
N SER A 83 15.59 4.74 26.50
CA SER A 83 16.78 5.52 26.88
C SER A 83 18.02 4.66 27.12
N ALA A 84 17.86 3.44 27.65
CA ALA A 84 18.95 2.49 27.86
C ALA A 84 19.33 1.70 26.60
N SER A 85 18.60 1.82 25.49
CA SER A 85 18.78 0.99 24.30
C SER A 85 19.82 1.52 23.31
N GLY A 86 20.11 2.83 23.32
CA GLY A 86 20.94 3.47 22.30
C GLY A 86 20.22 3.74 20.96
N LEU A 87 18.90 3.58 20.91
CA LEU A 87 18.07 3.92 19.74
C LEU A 87 18.13 5.40 19.37
N PHE A 88 18.04 6.29 20.35
CA PHE A 88 18.06 7.73 20.11
C PHE A 88 19.31 8.36 20.73
N SER A 89 19.91 9.32 20.02
CA SER A 89 20.91 10.20 20.60
C SER A 89 20.28 11.27 21.48
N ASP A 90 19.02 11.62 21.18
CA ASP A 90 18.15 12.42 22.04
C ASP A 90 16.75 11.78 22.05
N VAL A 91 16.38 11.18 23.17
CA VAL A 91 15.11 10.47 23.34
C VAL A 91 13.93 11.45 23.34
N THR A 92 14.09 12.63 23.93
CA THR A 92 13.00 13.61 24.06
C THR A 92 12.69 14.22 22.69
N ALA A 93 13.72 14.55 21.93
CA ALA A 93 13.56 15.01 20.55
C ALA A 93 13.35 13.86 19.53
N GLN A 94 13.44 12.60 19.99
CA GLN A 94 13.34 11.39 19.17
C GLN A 94 14.30 11.39 17.96
N ILE A 95 15.51 11.94 18.15
CA ILE A 95 16.55 12.00 17.12
C ILE A 95 17.27 10.64 17.09
N PRO A 96 17.14 9.84 16.01
CA PRO A 96 17.78 8.53 15.93
C PRO A 96 19.30 8.66 16.02
N SER A 97 19.95 7.70 16.68
CA SER A 97 21.40 7.62 16.69
C SER A 97 21.99 7.50 15.27
N PRO A 98 23.13 8.13 14.94
CA PRO A 98 23.64 8.25 13.56
C PRO A 98 23.85 6.95 12.76
N GLY A 99 24.01 5.79 13.42
CA GLY A 99 24.20 4.50 12.76
C GLY A 99 22.91 3.80 12.29
N LEU A 100 21.75 4.42 12.50
CA LEU A 100 20.44 3.84 12.21
C LEU A 100 20.00 4.26 10.81
N ILE A 101 19.60 3.28 10.00
CA ILE A 101 19.29 3.49 8.59
C ILE A 101 17.76 3.55 8.43
N PRO A 102 17.17 4.72 8.13
CA PRO A 102 15.72 4.85 7.93
C PRO A 102 15.28 4.18 6.62
N TYR A 103 14.04 3.68 6.63
CA TYR A 103 13.39 3.15 5.44
C TYR A 103 11.86 3.24 5.53
N SER A 104 11.21 3.17 4.38
CA SER A 104 9.76 2.98 4.26
C SER A 104 9.44 1.70 3.50
N VAL A 105 8.18 1.30 3.56
CA VAL A 105 7.64 0.18 2.79
C VAL A 105 6.49 0.69 1.93
N ASN A 106 6.37 0.21 0.70
CA ASN A 106 5.33 0.66 -0.24
C ASN A 106 3.92 0.37 0.28
N SER A 107 3.69 -0.83 0.84
CA SER A 107 2.42 -1.18 1.50
C SER A 107 2.61 -1.42 2.98
N GLN A 108 1.90 -0.64 3.79
CA GLN A 108 2.02 -0.72 5.23
C GLN A 108 1.06 -1.77 5.82
N LEU A 109 1.56 -2.52 6.81
CA LEU A 109 0.70 -3.27 7.72
C LEU A 109 -0.24 -2.27 8.43
N TRP A 110 -1.52 -2.58 8.54
CA TRP A 110 -2.53 -1.88 9.31
C TRP A 110 -2.30 -2.12 10.81
N SER A 111 -2.41 -1.06 11.61
CA SER A 111 -2.35 -1.15 13.07
C SER A 111 -3.17 -0.01 13.67
N ASP A 112 -4.48 -0.04 13.41
CA ASP A 112 -5.44 0.92 13.98
C ASP A 112 -5.10 2.38 13.71
N GLY A 113 -4.74 2.69 12.47
CA GLY A 113 -4.38 4.06 12.05
C GLY A 113 -3.01 4.54 12.53
N ALA A 114 -2.22 3.71 13.22
CA ALA A 114 -0.92 4.14 13.70
C ALA A 114 0.08 4.43 12.56
N HIS A 115 0.67 5.61 12.61
CA HIS A 115 1.78 6.00 11.74
C HIS A 115 3.06 5.32 12.20
N LYS A 116 3.97 5.03 11.26
CA LYS A 116 5.16 4.22 11.55
C LYS A 116 6.42 4.79 10.93
N THR A 117 7.45 4.97 11.75
CA THR A 117 8.83 5.14 11.30
C THR A 117 9.59 3.84 11.52
N ARG A 118 10.60 3.58 10.70
CA ARG A 118 11.33 2.31 10.70
C ARG A 118 12.82 2.54 10.50
N PHE A 119 13.62 1.75 11.21
CA PHE A 119 15.08 1.82 11.13
C PHE A 119 15.69 0.42 11.09
N LEU A 120 16.80 0.29 10.36
CA LEU A 120 17.71 -0.85 10.46
C LEU A 120 18.89 -0.43 11.35
N ALA A 121 19.24 -1.26 12.31
CA ALA A 121 20.46 -1.14 13.09
C ALA A 121 21.26 -2.45 12.97
N LEU A 122 22.33 -2.42 12.19
CA LEU A 122 23.23 -3.56 11.94
C LEU A 122 24.47 -3.42 12.82
N PRO A 123 25.08 -4.48 13.36
CA PRO A 123 26.30 -4.32 14.16
C PRO A 123 27.44 -3.73 13.33
N GLY A 124 27.99 -2.58 13.76
CA GLY A 124 29.05 -1.88 13.03
C GLY A 124 28.63 -1.54 11.60
N THR A 125 29.41 -2.01 10.63
CA THR A 125 29.16 -1.86 9.18
C THR A 125 28.83 -3.19 8.49
N THR A 126 28.44 -4.22 9.25
CA THR A 126 28.08 -5.54 8.69
C THR A 126 27.04 -5.44 7.59
N GLN A 127 27.14 -6.29 6.56
CA GLN A 127 26.32 -6.17 5.37
C GLN A 127 25.12 -7.14 5.38
N VAL A 128 24.09 -6.76 4.62
CA VAL A 128 22.88 -7.55 4.39
C VAL A 128 23.06 -8.36 3.10
N GLU A 129 22.72 -9.64 3.14
CA GLU A 129 22.65 -10.48 1.95
C GLU A 129 21.41 -10.09 1.13
N PHE A 130 21.65 -9.52 -0.06
CA PHE A 130 20.58 -9.06 -0.94
C PHE A 130 19.91 -10.23 -1.66
N SER A 131 18.57 -10.20 -1.68
CA SER A 131 17.73 -11.10 -2.48
C SER A 131 16.84 -10.27 -3.42
N PRO A 132 16.87 -10.47 -4.75
CA PRO A 132 16.02 -9.72 -5.68
C PRO A 132 14.52 -10.01 -5.48
N ASP A 133 14.18 -11.27 -5.17
CA ASP A 133 12.78 -11.72 -5.16
C ASP A 133 12.29 -12.12 -3.75
N GLY A 134 13.21 -12.38 -2.82
CA GLY A 134 12.93 -12.89 -1.48
C GLY A 134 13.12 -11.87 -0.36
N ALA A 135 13.03 -12.36 0.87
CA ALA A 135 13.48 -11.62 2.05
C ALA A 135 15.03 -11.53 2.05
N TRP A 136 15.56 -10.44 2.59
CA TRP A 136 17.00 -10.28 2.73
C TRP A 136 17.58 -11.10 3.89
N GLY A 137 18.86 -11.46 3.80
CA GLY A 137 19.62 -12.12 4.86
C GLY A 137 20.31 -11.09 5.76
N PHE A 138 20.08 -11.15 7.06
CA PHE A 138 20.63 -10.18 8.01
C PHE A 138 21.79 -10.77 8.82
N PRO A 139 22.80 -9.97 9.17
CA PRO A 139 23.85 -10.42 10.08
C PRO A 139 23.28 -10.67 11.49
N ALA A 140 23.97 -11.51 12.26
CA ALA A 140 23.65 -11.77 13.66
C ALA A 140 23.48 -10.46 14.46
N ASN A 141 22.55 -10.46 15.42
CA ASN A 141 22.27 -9.32 16.30
C ASN A 141 21.79 -8.03 15.59
N SER A 142 21.37 -8.12 14.33
CA SER A 142 20.63 -7.04 13.67
C SER A 142 19.35 -6.70 14.43
N VAL A 143 19.04 -5.41 14.54
CA VAL A 143 17.82 -4.91 15.16
C VAL A 143 17.00 -4.16 14.11
N LEU A 144 15.76 -4.59 13.91
CA LEU A 144 14.77 -3.84 13.14
C LEU A 144 13.86 -3.09 14.11
N VAL A 145 13.75 -1.79 13.91
CA VAL A 145 12.99 -0.89 14.78
C VAL A 145 11.74 -0.43 14.06
N LYS A 146 10.63 -0.39 14.80
CA LYS A 146 9.39 0.28 14.40
C LYS A 146 8.92 1.18 15.54
N ASN A 147 8.77 2.47 15.28
CA ASN A 147 8.07 3.37 16.19
C ASN A 147 6.65 3.56 15.68
N PHE A 148 5.67 3.51 16.57
CA PHE A 148 4.25 3.66 16.28
C PHE A 148 3.75 4.93 16.92
N TYR A 149 2.96 5.68 16.16
CA TYR A 149 2.44 6.97 16.56
C TYR A 149 0.94 7.03 16.32
N LEU A 150 0.22 7.69 17.23
CA LEU A 150 -1.18 8.01 17.08
C LEU A 150 -1.34 9.53 17.01
N ASP A 151 -2.22 10.00 16.14
CA ASP A 151 -2.63 11.40 16.09
C ASP A 151 -3.68 11.61 17.20
N THR A 152 -3.41 12.45 18.21
CA THR A 152 -4.36 12.66 19.33
C THR A 152 -5.57 13.50 18.92
N ILE A 153 -5.50 14.15 17.76
CA ILE A 153 -6.60 14.80 17.05
C ILE A 153 -6.68 14.12 15.67
N ARG A 154 -7.89 13.71 15.28
CA ARG A 154 -8.11 12.95 14.04
C ARG A 154 -7.53 13.71 12.83
N ASP A 155 -6.71 12.99 12.06
CA ASP A 155 -6.08 13.45 10.82
C ASP A 155 -5.19 14.71 10.97
N ASP A 156 -4.72 15.02 12.19
CA ASP A 156 -3.82 16.13 12.48
C ASP A 156 -2.41 15.65 12.85
N PRO A 157 -1.41 15.78 11.95
CA PRO A 157 -0.03 15.38 12.20
C PRO A 157 0.66 16.12 13.35
N ASP A 158 0.26 17.35 13.69
CA ASP A 158 0.90 18.13 14.77
C ASP A 158 0.50 17.59 16.16
N SER A 159 -0.65 16.93 16.21
CA SER A 159 -1.14 16.19 17.37
C SER A 159 -0.47 14.81 17.55
N ARG A 160 0.39 14.39 16.62
CA ARG A 160 1.00 13.07 16.62
C ARG A 160 1.88 12.82 17.85
N ARG A 161 1.67 11.70 18.52
CA ARG A 161 2.47 11.26 19.68
C ARG A 161 2.93 9.82 19.48
N ILE A 162 4.17 9.55 19.90
CA ILE A 162 4.71 8.19 19.93
C ILE A 162 4.03 7.42 21.06
N VAL A 163 3.64 6.17 20.79
CA VAL A 163 2.95 5.32 21.78
C VAL A 163 3.69 4.00 22.00
N GLU A 164 4.32 3.46 20.97
CA GLU A 164 5.06 2.21 21.03
C GLU A 164 6.38 2.30 20.27
N THR A 165 7.43 1.69 20.81
CA THR A 165 8.59 1.28 20.03
C THR A 165 8.69 -0.24 20.06
N ARG A 166 8.89 -0.88 18.91
CA ARG A 166 9.05 -2.32 18.79
C ARG A 166 10.40 -2.66 18.18
N PHE A 167 11.13 -3.53 18.86
CA PHE A 167 12.34 -4.15 18.35
C PHE A 167 12.05 -5.56 17.84
N LEU A 168 12.65 -5.91 16.72
CA LEU A 168 12.77 -7.27 16.24
C LEU A 168 14.27 -7.58 16.11
N VAL A 169 14.78 -8.43 16.98
CA VAL A 169 16.22 -8.71 17.13
C VAL A 169 16.57 -10.08 16.56
N LYS A 170 17.56 -10.15 15.69
CA LYS A 170 18.05 -11.41 15.11
C LYS A 170 18.90 -12.18 16.12
N VAL A 171 18.56 -13.44 16.35
CA VAL A 171 19.23 -14.27 17.37
C VAL A 171 20.45 -14.97 16.76
N GLY A 172 21.64 -14.42 17.00
CA GLY A 172 22.89 -15.00 16.47
C GLY A 172 22.81 -15.28 14.97
N ASP A 173 23.43 -16.37 14.52
CA ASP A 173 23.36 -16.81 13.12
C ASP A 173 22.11 -17.65 12.79
N SER A 174 21.20 -17.83 13.75
CA SER A 174 19.99 -18.62 13.56
C SER A 174 18.95 -17.90 12.68
N HIS A 175 17.95 -18.62 12.17
CA HIS A 175 16.80 -18.00 11.48
C HIS A 175 15.80 -17.34 12.44
N GLU A 176 16.01 -17.42 13.76
CA GLU A 176 15.11 -16.92 14.79
C GLU A 176 15.22 -15.39 14.94
N TRP A 177 14.06 -14.76 15.19
CA TRP A 177 13.94 -13.36 15.56
C TRP A 177 13.07 -13.23 16.80
N ARG A 178 13.41 -12.31 17.70
CA ARG A 178 12.66 -12.04 18.93
C ARG A 178 12.11 -10.62 18.93
N GLY A 179 10.80 -10.51 19.21
CA GLY A 179 10.09 -9.25 19.30
C GLY A 179 10.04 -8.71 20.73
N PHE A 180 10.18 -7.39 20.87
CA PHE A 180 10.08 -6.66 22.14
C PHE A 180 9.28 -5.38 21.93
N SER A 181 8.23 -5.20 22.72
CA SER A 181 7.35 -4.02 22.66
C SER A 181 7.64 -3.12 23.86
N TYR A 182 7.82 -1.83 23.60
CA TYR A 182 8.06 -0.79 24.61
C TYR A 182 6.90 0.19 24.60
N ARG A 183 6.36 0.51 25.78
CA ARG A 183 5.25 1.45 25.95
C ARG A 183 5.79 2.81 26.36
N TRP A 184 5.51 3.84 25.56
CA TRP A 184 5.91 5.21 25.89
C TRP A 184 5.09 5.77 27.03
N ASN A 185 5.72 6.61 27.85
CA ASN A 185 4.99 7.42 28.81
C ASN A 185 4.24 8.55 28.10
N GLN A 186 3.24 9.13 28.78
CA GLN A 186 2.41 10.19 28.19
C GLN A 186 3.20 11.46 27.80
N ALA A 187 4.33 11.71 28.47
CA ALA A 187 5.21 12.83 28.16
C ALA A 187 6.08 12.60 26.91
N GLY A 188 6.13 11.37 26.39
CA GLY A 188 6.99 11.02 25.25
C GLY A 188 8.48 11.10 25.57
N THR A 189 8.89 11.00 26.84
CA THR A 189 10.28 11.19 27.27
C THR A 189 11.07 9.88 27.39
N ASP A 190 10.38 8.75 27.56
CA ASP A 190 10.96 7.41 27.54
C ASP A 190 9.86 6.35 27.36
N ALA A 191 10.28 5.11 27.14
CA ALA A 191 9.39 3.96 27.08
C ALA A 191 9.94 2.77 27.84
N GLU A 192 9.05 2.01 28.46
CA GLU A 192 9.37 0.83 29.28
C GLU A 192 9.07 -0.46 28.52
N LEU A 193 9.94 -1.45 28.66
CA LEU A 193 9.74 -2.78 28.12
C LEU A 193 8.51 -3.44 28.74
N LEU A 194 7.61 -3.95 27.89
CA LEU A 194 6.45 -4.72 28.35
C LEU A 194 6.81 -6.20 28.57
N PRO A 195 6.50 -6.78 29.74
CA PRO A 195 6.75 -8.20 30.02
C PRO A 195 5.73 -9.14 29.36
N SER A 196 4.55 -8.63 29.00
CA SER A 196 3.45 -9.35 28.36
C SER A 196 2.64 -8.42 27.47
N GLY A 197 1.65 -8.95 26.73
CA GLY A 197 0.73 -8.13 25.95
C GLY A 197 -0.03 -7.12 26.82
N TRP A 198 -0.29 -5.95 26.26
CA TRP A 198 -0.97 -4.84 26.93
C TRP A 198 -1.99 -4.22 26.00
N THR A 199 -3.07 -3.66 26.54
CA THR A 199 -4.03 -2.88 25.77
C THR A 199 -4.32 -1.61 26.52
N GLU A 200 -4.20 -0.49 25.82
CA GLU A 200 -4.42 0.84 26.37
C GLU A 200 -5.41 1.60 25.52
N ARG A 201 -6.32 2.30 26.19
CA ARG A 201 -7.32 3.12 25.52
C ARG A 201 -6.78 4.53 25.34
N TYR A 202 -6.67 4.97 24.09
CA TYR A 202 -6.35 6.34 23.72
C TYR A 202 -7.62 7.08 23.30
N THR A 203 -7.80 8.29 23.81
CA THR A 203 -8.84 9.21 23.37
C THR A 203 -8.30 10.03 22.21
N ILE A 204 -9.04 10.04 21.11
CA ILE A 204 -8.73 10.79 19.89
C ILE A 204 -9.80 11.86 19.72
N VAL A 205 -9.41 13.13 19.77
CA VAL A 205 -10.32 14.24 19.52
C VAL A 205 -10.77 14.18 18.07
N ASP A 206 -12.07 14.13 17.87
CA ASP A 206 -12.69 13.95 16.57
C ASP A 206 -13.97 14.80 16.50
N PRO A 207 -13.88 16.03 15.96
CA PRO A 207 -15.02 16.92 15.85
C PRO A 207 -16.20 16.34 15.05
N GLU A 208 -15.96 15.32 14.22
CA GLU A 208 -17.01 14.66 13.43
C GLU A 208 -17.72 13.54 14.21
N ALA A 209 -17.15 13.06 15.32
CA ALA A 209 -17.71 11.99 16.13
C ALA A 209 -18.79 12.49 17.10
N PRO A 210 -19.77 11.63 17.46
CA PRO A 210 -20.70 11.94 18.54
C PRO A 210 -19.97 12.23 19.85
N GLY A 211 -20.12 13.44 20.38
CA GLY A 211 -19.42 13.88 21.59
C GLY A 211 -18.03 14.50 21.35
N GLY A 212 -17.59 14.63 20.10
CA GLY A 212 -16.33 15.30 19.74
C GLY A 212 -15.07 14.47 19.94
N GLU A 213 -15.20 13.18 20.29
CA GLU A 213 -14.08 12.28 20.56
C GLU A 213 -14.40 10.85 20.13
N THR A 214 -13.35 10.09 19.80
CA THR A 214 -13.38 8.64 19.59
C THR A 214 -12.33 7.96 20.46
N HIS A 215 -12.38 6.63 20.53
CA HIS A 215 -11.44 5.85 21.33
C HIS A 215 -10.78 4.78 20.47
N VAL A 216 -9.49 4.56 20.69
CA VAL A 216 -8.71 3.48 20.10
C VAL A 216 -8.17 2.61 21.23
N ASP A 217 -8.58 1.35 21.27
CA ASP A 217 -8.03 0.34 22.18
C ASP A 217 -6.76 -0.24 21.54
N TYR A 218 -5.65 0.49 21.69
CA TYR A 218 -4.37 0.16 21.07
C TYR A 218 -3.75 -1.06 21.75
N THR A 219 -3.45 -2.09 20.97
CA THR A 219 -2.90 -3.37 21.46
C THR A 219 -1.40 -3.44 21.23
N PHE A 220 -0.65 -3.57 22.32
CA PHE A 220 0.76 -3.93 22.33
C PHE A 220 0.87 -5.46 22.34
N PRO A 221 1.43 -6.09 21.30
CA PRO A 221 1.49 -7.54 21.22
C PRO A 221 2.45 -8.10 22.27
N ALA A 222 2.08 -9.27 22.80
CA ALA A 222 2.97 -10.04 23.67
C ALA A 222 4.16 -10.59 22.85
N ARG A 223 5.21 -11.03 23.56
CA ARG A 223 6.36 -11.67 22.91
C ARG A 223 5.93 -12.92 22.13
N GLU A 224 5.03 -13.70 22.69
CA GLU A 224 4.50 -14.94 22.12
C GLU A 224 3.65 -14.67 20.87
N ASP A 225 3.00 -13.50 20.79
CA ASP A 225 2.22 -13.10 19.62
C ASP A 225 3.10 -12.78 18.41
N CYS A 226 4.34 -12.33 18.63
CA CYS A 226 5.25 -11.99 17.54
C CYS A 226 5.54 -13.21 16.65
N GLY A 227 5.74 -14.39 17.26
CA GLY A 227 5.99 -15.64 16.55
C GLY A 227 4.80 -16.15 15.72
N ARG A 228 3.58 -15.64 15.95
CA ARG A 228 2.39 -16.04 15.19
C ARG A 228 2.42 -15.50 13.75
N CYS A 229 3.05 -14.35 13.55
CA CYS A 229 3.19 -13.72 12.23
C CYS A 229 4.60 -13.90 11.67
N HIS A 230 5.64 -13.84 12.52
CA HIS A 230 7.05 -14.00 12.13
C HIS A 230 7.46 -15.48 12.04
N THR A 231 6.72 -16.23 11.23
CA THR A 231 6.93 -17.67 11.02
C THR A 231 8.00 -17.94 9.96
N PHE A 232 8.66 -19.11 10.03
CA PHE A 232 9.67 -19.52 9.05
C PHE A 232 9.11 -19.55 7.61
N GLY A 233 7.89 -20.05 7.43
CA GLY A 233 7.28 -20.18 6.09
C GLY A 233 6.87 -18.85 5.42
N GLY A 234 6.60 -17.81 6.20
CA GLY A 234 6.24 -16.48 5.69
C GLY A 234 7.44 -15.54 5.47
N GLY A 235 8.65 -16.02 5.80
CA GLY A 235 9.84 -15.19 5.99
C GLY A 235 9.82 -14.52 7.37
N PRO A 236 10.92 -14.59 8.16
CA PRO A 236 10.91 -14.06 9.52
C PRO A 236 10.87 -12.53 9.58
N VAL A 237 11.08 -11.84 8.45
CA VAL A 237 10.96 -10.38 8.34
C VAL A 237 9.92 -10.05 7.27
N LEU A 238 8.74 -9.60 7.72
CA LEU A 238 7.54 -9.51 6.90
C LEU A 238 7.50 -8.33 5.91
N GLY A 239 8.32 -7.29 6.12
CA GLY A 239 8.24 -6.04 5.34
C GLY A 239 9.54 -5.57 4.70
N LEU A 240 10.68 -6.17 5.05
CA LEU A 240 12.00 -5.72 4.58
C LEU A 240 12.50 -6.68 3.49
N ARG A 241 12.04 -6.41 2.28
CA ARG A 241 12.36 -7.16 1.06
C ARG A 241 12.38 -6.22 -0.12
N THR A 242 13.04 -6.62 -1.21
CA THR A 242 13.22 -5.79 -2.41
C THR A 242 11.90 -5.22 -2.91
N ALA A 243 10.85 -6.04 -3.04
CA ALA A 243 9.55 -5.56 -3.54
C ALA A 243 8.88 -4.46 -2.71
N GLN A 244 9.12 -4.41 -1.39
CA GLN A 244 8.58 -3.37 -0.51
C GLN A 244 9.42 -2.09 -0.52
N LEU A 245 10.72 -2.21 -0.81
CA LEU A 245 11.67 -1.10 -0.80
C LEU A 245 12.01 -0.59 -2.21
N ASN A 246 11.50 -1.24 -3.26
CA ASN A 246 11.60 -0.75 -4.63
C ASN A 246 10.65 0.45 -4.81
N GLY A 247 11.11 1.63 -4.39
CA GLY A 247 10.32 2.84 -4.28
C GLY A 247 11.14 3.98 -3.69
N VAL A 248 10.52 5.14 -3.54
CA VAL A 248 11.17 6.34 -3.00
C VAL A 248 11.01 6.48 -1.49
N HIS A 249 11.96 7.14 -0.85
CA HIS A 249 11.92 7.53 0.55
C HIS A 249 12.52 8.92 0.75
N ASP A 250 12.06 9.60 1.79
CA ASP A 250 12.55 10.91 2.19
C ASP A 250 13.65 10.75 3.26
N TYR A 251 14.89 11.02 2.89
CA TYR A 251 16.06 10.98 3.77
C TYR A 251 16.36 12.36 4.36
N GLY A 252 15.37 13.00 4.99
CA GLY A 252 15.54 14.31 5.64
C GLY A 252 15.57 15.48 4.67
N GLY A 253 14.67 15.48 3.69
CA GLY A 253 14.52 16.49 2.63
C GLY A 253 15.02 16.01 1.26
N VAL A 254 15.73 14.89 1.20
CA VAL A 254 16.21 14.28 -0.04
C VAL A 254 15.34 13.06 -0.38
N ILE A 255 14.41 13.25 -1.31
CA ILE A 255 13.55 12.18 -1.80
C ILE A 255 14.27 11.45 -2.94
N THR A 256 14.62 10.19 -2.73
CA THR A 256 15.31 9.37 -3.74
C THR A 256 14.93 7.90 -3.63
N HIS A 257 15.37 7.09 -4.60
CA HIS A 257 15.07 5.67 -4.64
C HIS A 257 15.79 4.91 -3.53
N GLN A 258 15.09 4.17 -2.68
CA GLN A 258 15.67 3.53 -1.50
C GLN A 258 16.77 2.53 -1.88
N LEU A 259 16.55 1.67 -2.88
CA LEU A 259 17.57 0.71 -3.30
C LEU A 259 18.85 1.40 -3.79
N ARG A 260 18.74 2.62 -4.34
CA ARG A 260 19.90 3.43 -4.71
C ARG A 260 20.68 3.85 -3.47
N THR A 261 20.01 4.47 -2.51
CA THR A 261 20.62 4.90 -1.25
C THR A 261 21.26 3.73 -0.52
N LEU A 262 20.53 2.63 -0.37
CA LEU A 262 21.02 1.45 0.35
C LEU A 262 22.20 0.77 -0.34
N ASN A 263 22.21 0.71 -1.68
CA ASN A 263 23.35 0.22 -2.43
C ASN A 263 24.56 1.17 -2.30
N HIS A 264 24.33 2.47 -2.46
CA HIS A 264 25.36 3.52 -2.37
C HIS A 264 26.10 3.49 -1.03
N ILE A 265 25.36 3.40 0.08
CA ILE A 265 25.96 3.33 1.42
C ILE A 265 26.57 1.95 1.75
N GLY A 266 26.61 1.01 0.80
CA GLY A 266 27.18 -0.32 1.02
C GLY A 266 26.40 -1.14 2.05
N LEU A 267 25.06 -1.03 2.07
CA LEU A 267 24.23 -1.89 2.92
C LEU A 267 24.39 -3.36 2.53
N PHE A 268 24.41 -3.64 1.23
CA PHE A 268 24.38 -5.00 0.69
C PHE A 268 25.78 -5.61 0.57
N SER A 269 25.86 -6.94 0.70
CA SER A 269 27.10 -7.71 0.54
C SER A 269 27.64 -7.76 -0.88
N ARG A 270 26.87 -7.24 -1.84
CA ARG A 270 27.23 -7.11 -3.25
C ARG A 270 26.61 -5.84 -3.83
N ASP A 271 27.23 -5.31 -4.87
CA ASP A 271 26.61 -4.28 -5.70
C ASP A 271 25.40 -4.87 -6.44
N ILE A 272 24.28 -4.16 -6.39
CA ILE A 272 23.03 -4.52 -7.06
C ILE A 272 22.77 -3.72 -8.34
N GLY A 273 23.73 -2.87 -8.74
CA GLY A 273 23.64 -2.01 -9.91
C GLY A 273 22.83 -0.73 -9.69
N GLU A 274 22.56 -0.02 -10.79
CA GLU A 274 21.88 1.28 -10.80
C GLU A 274 20.48 1.26 -11.43
N ASP A 275 20.14 0.17 -12.13
CA ASP A 275 18.80 -0.05 -12.70
C ASP A 275 17.96 -0.94 -11.78
N TYR A 276 16.97 -0.32 -11.13
CA TYR A 276 16.05 -0.98 -10.20
C TYR A 276 14.71 -1.34 -10.85
N SER A 277 14.49 -0.94 -12.11
CA SER A 277 13.21 -1.12 -12.80
C SER A 277 12.88 -2.60 -13.07
N GLY A 278 13.91 -3.44 -13.16
CA GLY A 278 13.78 -4.89 -13.32
C GLY A 278 13.46 -5.65 -12.01
N PHE A 279 13.55 -5.01 -10.84
CA PHE A 279 13.21 -5.66 -9.58
C PHE A 279 11.70 -5.65 -9.33
N PRO A 280 11.16 -6.66 -8.62
CA PRO A 280 9.75 -6.65 -8.23
C PRO A 280 9.44 -5.42 -7.40
N ARG A 281 8.18 -4.97 -7.46
CA ARG A 281 7.69 -3.83 -6.70
C ARG A 281 6.25 -4.08 -6.29
N TRP A 282 5.98 -3.88 -5.01
CA TRP A 282 4.62 -3.82 -4.49
C TRP A 282 4.09 -2.40 -4.67
N GLU A 283 2.90 -2.27 -5.24
CA GLU A 283 2.18 -1.00 -5.36
C GLU A 283 1.83 -0.43 -3.98
N ASP A 284 1.79 0.88 -3.88
CA ASP A 284 1.27 1.58 -2.72
C ASP A 284 -0.26 1.56 -2.75
N PRO A 285 -0.93 0.94 -1.76
CA PRO A 285 -2.38 0.88 -1.68
C PRO A 285 -3.10 2.23 -1.77
N GLN A 286 -2.41 3.34 -1.46
CA GLN A 286 -2.97 4.69 -1.46
C GLN A 286 -2.80 5.45 -2.78
N THR A 287 -1.89 5.02 -3.67
CA THR A 287 -1.55 5.76 -4.89
C THR A 287 -2.53 5.44 -6.03
N GLU A 288 -3.51 6.31 -6.29
CA GLU A 288 -4.61 6.00 -7.22
C GLU A 288 -4.22 5.80 -8.68
N THR A 289 -3.07 6.29 -9.10
CA THR A 289 -2.52 6.11 -10.45
C THR A 289 -2.00 4.69 -10.71
N GLU A 290 -1.81 3.89 -9.66
CA GLU A 290 -1.34 2.51 -9.79
C GLU A 290 -2.50 1.53 -10.02
N SER A 291 -2.15 0.34 -10.53
CA SER A 291 -3.13 -0.70 -10.88
C SER A 291 -4.01 -1.06 -9.66
N LEU A 292 -5.31 -1.19 -9.89
CA LEU A 292 -6.26 -1.53 -8.81
C LEU A 292 -5.93 -2.90 -8.20
N GLU A 293 -5.60 -3.88 -9.06
CA GLU A 293 -5.18 -5.21 -8.63
C GLU A 293 -3.89 -5.16 -7.83
N GLY A 294 -2.82 -4.56 -8.35
CA GLY A 294 -1.53 -4.48 -7.67
C GLY A 294 -1.65 -3.86 -6.28
N ARG A 295 -2.39 -2.75 -6.17
CA ARG A 295 -2.69 -2.12 -4.88
C ARG A 295 -3.43 -3.03 -3.90
N ALA A 296 -4.49 -3.71 -4.36
CA ALA A 296 -5.26 -4.62 -3.51
C ALA A 296 -4.42 -5.84 -3.10
N ARG A 297 -3.63 -6.40 -4.01
CA ARG A 297 -2.75 -7.55 -3.78
C ARG A 297 -1.61 -7.20 -2.82
N SER A 298 -1.04 -6.01 -2.96
CA SER A 298 -0.02 -5.44 -2.06
C SER A 298 -0.55 -5.25 -0.64
N TYR A 299 -1.77 -4.72 -0.52
CA TYR A 299 -2.47 -4.60 0.74
C TYR A 299 -2.68 -5.98 1.40
N LEU A 300 -3.21 -6.97 0.66
CA LEU A 300 -3.43 -8.32 1.17
C LEU A 300 -2.12 -9.02 1.56
N ALA A 301 -1.04 -8.81 0.80
CA ALA A 301 0.28 -9.34 1.12
C ALA A 301 0.81 -8.75 2.44
N SER A 302 0.60 -7.46 2.69
CA SER A 302 1.10 -6.81 3.90
C SER A 302 0.27 -7.15 5.15
N ASN A 303 -1.04 -7.36 4.98
CA ASN A 303 -2.01 -7.44 6.07
C ASN A 303 -2.55 -8.85 6.35
N CYS A 304 -2.48 -9.75 5.36
CA CYS A 304 -3.12 -11.06 5.44
C CYS A 304 -2.14 -12.20 5.20
N SER A 305 -1.20 -12.07 4.24
CA SER A 305 -0.28 -13.16 3.90
C SER A 305 0.66 -13.61 5.03
N PRO A 306 1.01 -12.82 6.07
CA PRO A 306 1.79 -13.36 7.19
C PRO A 306 1.10 -14.55 7.88
N CYS A 307 -0.23 -14.59 7.87
CA CYS A 307 -1.04 -15.68 8.42
C CYS A 307 -1.54 -16.62 7.32
N HIS A 308 -1.85 -16.09 6.14
CA HIS A 308 -2.49 -16.76 5.01
C HIS A 308 -1.49 -17.05 3.88
N HIS A 309 -0.62 -18.03 4.13
CA HIS A 309 0.37 -18.55 3.18
C HIS A 309 0.58 -20.05 3.44
N PRO A 310 1.22 -20.79 2.51
CA PRO A 310 1.53 -22.20 2.72
C PRO A 310 2.41 -22.43 3.95
N GLY A 311 1.88 -23.14 4.96
CA GLY A 311 2.57 -23.35 6.24
C GLY A 311 2.30 -22.26 7.30
N GLY A 312 1.42 -21.30 7.00
CA GLY A 312 0.89 -20.33 7.96
C GLY A 312 -0.19 -20.91 8.89
N LEU A 313 -1.05 -20.03 9.42
CA LEU A 313 -2.11 -20.43 10.37
C LEU A 313 -3.20 -21.25 9.65
N ARG A 314 -3.30 -22.54 9.97
CA ARG A 314 -4.11 -23.55 9.27
C ARG A 314 -5.65 -23.45 9.43
N ARG A 315 -6.22 -22.25 9.55
CA ARG A 315 -7.70 -22.09 9.56
C ARG A 315 -8.30 -22.13 8.16
N THR A 316 -7.52 -21.83 7.13
CA THR A 316 -7.90 -21.85 5.70
C THR A 316 -6.65 -22.12 4.85
N GLU A 317 -6.76 -22.83 3.74
CA GLU A 317 -5.62 -23.12 2.83
C GLU A 317 -5.37 -22.05 1.76
N ILE A 318 -5.73 -20.79 2.03
CA ILE A 318 -5.54 -19.70 1.07
C ILE A 318 -4.10 -19.15 1.10
N ASP A 319 -3.64 -18.66 -0.05
CA ASP A 319 -2.33 -18.05 -0.23
C ASP A 319 -2.50 -16.62 -0.73
N LEU A 320 -2.23 -15.65 0.14
CA LEU A 320 -2.39 -14.22 -0.11
C LEU A 320 -1.06 -13.50 -0.34
N ARG A 321 0.04 -14.23 -0.57
CA ARG A 321 1.33 -13.61 -0.95
C ARG A 321 1.15 -12.85 -2.26
N TYR A 322 1.85 -11.73 -2.41
CA TYR A 322 1.73 -10.83 -3.55
C TYR A 322 1.95 -11.54 -4.89
N ASP A 323 3.03 -12.31 -4.96
CA ASP A 323 3.54 -13.04 -6.12
C ASP A 323 2.75 -14.32 -6.47
N THR A 324 1.86 -14.78 -5.59
CA THR A 324 1.00 -15.93 -5.88
C THR A 324 -0.03 -15.58 -6.96
N PRO A 325 -0.05 -16.25 -8.13
CA PRO A 325 -1.04 -15.97 -9.17
C PRO A 325 -2.47 -16.12 -8.62
N LEU A 326 -3.40 -15.24 -9.03
CA LEU A 326 -4.76 -15.20 -8.47
C LEU A 326 -5.46 -16.57 -8.48
N ALA A 327 -5.31 -17.33 -9.55
CA ALA A 327 -5.86 -18.69 -9.69
C ALA A 327 -5.29 -19.70 -8.66
N GLN A 328 -4.07 -19.47 -8.17
CA GLN A 328 -3.38 -20.33 -7.19
C GLN A 328 -3.62 -19.90 -5.74
N THR A 329 -4.22 -18.73 -5.51
CA THR A 329 -4.52 -18.24 -4.16
C THR A 329 -5.55 -19.07 -3.41
N ARG A 330 -6.33 -19.90 -4.14
CA ARG A 330 -7.47 -20.69 -3.62
C ARG A 330 -8.52 -19.82 -2.91
N THR A 331 -8.72 -18.59 -3.38
CA THR A 331 -9.72 -17.66 -2.82
C THR A 331 -10.94 -17.49 -3.73
N VAL A 332 -10.72 -17.44 -5.05
CA VAL A 332 -11.74 -17.11 -6.03
C VAL A 332 -12.71 -18.27 -6.25
N GLY A 333 -14.01 -18.04 -6.01
CA GLY A 333 -15.05 -19.05 -6.13
C GLY A 333 -14.97 -20.20 -5.13
N VAL A 334 -14.06 -20.09 -4.15
CA VAL A 334 -13.84 -21.13 -3.14
C VAL A 334 -14.83 -20.90 -1.99
N PRO A 335 -15.71 -21.87 -1.66
CA PRO A 335 -16.63 -21.74 -0.55
C PRO A 335 -15.89 -21.52 0.78
N SER A 336 -16.42 -20.61 1.61
CA SER A 336 -15.96 -20.45 2.98
C SER A 336 -16.29 -21.71 3.76
N GLN A 337 -15.28 -22.26 4.46
CA GLN A 337 -15.46 -23.38 5.38
C GLN A 337 -16.03 -22.95 6.74
N LEU A 338 -16.19 -21.64 6.96
CA LEU A 338 -16.70 -21.04 8.19
C LEU A 338 -18.12 -20.49 7.92
N ASP A 339 -19.10 -21.00 8.67
CA ASP A 339 -20.52 -20.60 8.62
C ASP A 339 -20.84 -19.58 9.74
N ASP A 340 -20.03 -18.53 9.86
CA ASP A 340 -20.08 -17.56 10.96
C ASP A 340 -20.59 -16.17 10.54
N LEU A 341 -20.77 -15.91 9.25
CA LEU A 341 -21.13 -14.59 8.70
C LEU A 341 -22.56 -14.51 8.15
N GLY A 342 -23.37 -15.57 8.32
CA GLY A 342 -24.73 -15.69 7.82
C GLY A 342 -24.81 -15.74 6.29
N GLY A 343 -25.66 -16.61 5.74
CA GLY A 343 -25.75 -16.84 4.31
C GLY A 343 -25.01 -18.11 3.90
N ILE A 344 -25.79 -19.13 3.60
CA ILE A 344 -25.33 -20.43 3.14
C ILE A 344 -24.59 -20.24 1.80
N ASN A 345 -23.41 -20.83 1.64
CA ASN A 345 -22.61 -20.87 0.40
C ASN A 345 -21.91 -19.56 -0.05
N ARG A 346 -21.38 -18.75 0.87
CA ARG A 346 -20.49 -17.63 0.47
C ARG A 346 -19.11 -18.11 0.03
N SER A 347 -18.57 -17.53 -1.03
CA SER A 347 -17.17 -17.74 -1.43
C SER A 347 -16.23 -16.80 -0.68
N ILE A 348 -14.96 -17.19 -0.53
CA ILE A 348 -13.91 -16.34 0.05
C ILE A 348 -13.80 -15.05 -0.76
N ILE A 349 -13.66 -15.19 -2.08
CA ILE A 349 -13.85 -14.14 -3.07
C ILE A 349 -14.90 -14.60 -4.07
N SER A 350 -15.99 -13.85 -4.18
CA SER A 350 -17.01 -13.98 -5.22
C SER A 350 -16.69 -12.94 -6.32
N PRO A 351 -16.17 -13.34 -7.50
CA PRO A 351 -15.78 -12.40 -8.55
C PRO A 351 -16.91 -11.47 -8.94
N GLY A 352 -16.61 -10.17 -8.94
CA GLY A 352 -17.60 -9.17 -9.25
C GLY A 352 -18.70 -9.06 -8.20
N ASP A 353 -18.55 -9.56 -6.97
CA ASP A 353 -19.55 -9.40 -5.91
C ASP A 353 -18.87 -9.32 -4.54
N ALA A 354 -18.28 -8.15 -4.25
CA ALA A 354 -17.63 -7.91 -2.97
C ALA A 354 -18.60 -8.03 -1.78
N ALA A 355 -19.87 -7.69 -1.97
CA ALA A 355 -20.89 -7.76 -0.93
C ALA A 355 -21.17 -9.20 -0.46
N ASN A 356 -21.00 -10.18 -1.35
CA ASN A 356 -21.13 -11.61 -1.02
C ASN A 356 -19.79 -12.33 -0.83
N SER A 357 -18.68 -11.59 -0.74
CA SER A 357 -17.34 -12.14 -0.51
C SER A 357 -16.99 -12.13 0.98
N VAL A 358 -16.54 -13.26 1.52
CA VAL A 358 -16.17 -13.37 2.94
C VAL A 358 -14.99 -12.46 3.31
N LEU A 359 -14.05 -12.26 2.39
CA LEU A 359 -12.83 -11.50 2.67
C LEU A 359 -13.10 -10.04 3.12
N PRO A 360 -13.79 -9.18 2.34
CA PRO A 360 -14.11 -7.82 2.79
C PRO A 360 -15.06 -7.78 4.01
N LEU A 361 -15.95 -8.77 4.16
CA LEU A 361 -16.81 -8.89 5.33
C LEU A 361 -16.00 -9.07 6.64
N ARG A 362 -14.94 -9.88 6.61
CA ARG A 362 -14.05 -10.06 7.77
C ARG A 362 -13.18 -8.85 8.06
N MET A 363 -12.77 -8.11 7.02
CA MET A 363 -12.02 -6.85 7.18
C MET A 363 -12.85 -5.75 7.86
N MET A 364 -14.18 -5.80 7.72
CA MET A 364 -15.09 -4.83 8.34
C MET A 364 -15.67 -5.30 9.67
N ALA A 365 -15.43 -6.55 10.09
CA ALA A 365 -15.90 -7.05 11.37
C ALA A 365 -14.99 -6.57 12.51
N LEU A 366 -15.56 -6.34 13.69
CA LEU A 366 -14.84 -6.00 14.92
C LEU A 366 -15.02 -7.04 16.04
N ASP A 367 -15.88 -8.03 15.82
CA ASP A 367 -16.12 -9.13 16.74
C ASP A 367 -15.11 -10.29 16.51
N ASN A 368 -15.43 -11.48 17.04
CA ASN A 368 -14.59 -12.66 16.93
C ASN A 368 -14.34 -13.16 15.49
N ARG A 369 -14.95 -12.55 14.48
CA ARG A 369 -14.81 -12.88 13.05
C ARG A 369 -13.84 -11.95 12.32
N ARG A 370 -13.37 -10.89 12.99
CA ARG A 370 -12.50 -9.85 12.43
C ARG A 370 -11.20 -10.41 11.86
N MET A 371 -10.73 -9.78 10.79
CA MET A 371 -9.41 -10.01 10.22
C MET A 371 -8.72 -8.67 9.93
N PRO A 372 -7.49 -8.44 10.42
CA PRO A 372 -6.69 -9.36 11.24
C PRO A 372 -7.26 -9.58 12.67
N PRO A 373 -7.04 -10.75 13.28
CA PRO A 373 -7.57 -11.04 14.62
C PRO A 373 -6.78 -10.33 15.75
N LEU A 374 -5.58 -9.84 15.45
CA LEU A 374 -4.63 -9.22 16.37
C LEU A 374 -4.39 -7.77 15.95
N ALA A 375 -4.24 -6.88 16.95
CA ALA A 375 -3.90 -5.47 16.75
C ALA A 375 -4.78 -4.75 15.71
N SER A 376 -6.09 -5.07 15.74
CA SER A 376 -7.13 -4.46 14.91
C SER A 376 -8.37 -4.20 15.79
N GLY A 377 -8.44 -3.01 16.38
CA GLY A 377 -9.54 -2.49 17.19
C GLY A 377 -10.48 -1.57 16.43
N ILE A 378 -10.06 -1.04 15.28
CA ILE A 378 -10.89 -0.22 14.39
C ILE A 378 -10.86 -0.76 12.94
N VAL A 379 -11.90 -0.44 12.18
CA VAL A 379 -12.02 -0.88 10.78
C VAL A 379 -11.07 -0.08 9.89
N ASP A 380 -10.23 -0.77 9.13
CA ASP A 380 -9.51 -0.16 8.00
C ASP A 380 -10.48 0.06 6.82
N ALA A 381 -11.23 1.16 6.88
CA ALA A 381 -12.24 1.48 5.88
C ALA A 381 -11.62 1.68 4.49
N ARG A 382 -10.39 2.22 4.41
CA ARG A 382 -9.70 2.45 3.13
C ARG A 382 -9.22 1.14 2.51
N GLY A 383 -8.60 0.27 3.31
CA GLY A 383 -8.19 -1.07 2.90
C GLY A 383 -9.37 -1.95 2.47
N ALA A 384 -10.45 -1.98 3.26
CA ALA A 384 -11.67 -2.71 2.92
C ALA A 384 -12.32 -2.19 1.64
N ALA A 385 -12.33 -0.87 1.42
CA ALA A 385 -12.83 -0.26 0.20
C ALA A 385 -11.99 -0.65 -1.03
N LEU A 386 -10.66 -0.59 -0.91
CA LEU A 386 -9.73 -0.97 -1.97
C LEU A 386 -9.97 -2.42 -2.41
N VAL A 387 -9.98 -3.33 -1.44
CA VAL A 387 -10.19 -4.77 -1.71
C VAL A 387 -11.59 -5.03 -2.28
N SER A 388 -12.63 -4.34 -1.78
CA SER A 388 -13.98 -4.47 -2.32
C SER A 388 -14.06 -4.02 -3.78
N ARG A 389 -13.47 -2.86 -4.13
CA ARG A 389 -13.42 -2.38 -5.52
C ARG A 389 -12.68 -3.34 -6.43
N TRP A 390 -11.57 -3.90 -5.96
CA TRP A 390 -10.83 -4.91 -6.72
C TRP A 390 -11.67 -6.17 -6.97
N ILE A 391 -12.34 -6.71 -5.95
CA ILE A 391 -13.22 -7.87 -6.10
C ILE A 391 -14.36 -7.57 -7.07
N ASP A 392 -15.00 -6.40 -6.97
CA ASP A 392 -16.06 -5.99 -7.90
C ASP A 392 -15.57 -5.87 -9.35
N ALA A 393 -14.29 -5.53 -9.57
CA ALA A 393 -13.67 -5.47 -10.88
C ALA A 393 -13.38 -6.87 -11.48
N LEU A 394 -13.15 -7.91 -10.66
CA LEU A 394 -12.86 -9.27 -11.15
C LEU A 394 -13.97 -9.89 -12.01
N GLY A 395 -15.22 -9.44 -11.83
CA GLY A 395 -16.38 -9.92 -12.59
C GLY A 395 -16.83 -8.98 -13.71
N THR A 396 -16.09 -7.90 -13.97
CA THR A 396 -16.32 -7.06 -15.15
C THR A 396 -15.59 -7.70 -16.32
N PRO A 397 -16.28 -8.21 -17.36
CA PRO A 397 -15.61 -8.75 -18.52
C PRO A 397 -14.78 -7.63 -19.17
N THR A 398 -13.47 -7.80 -19.22
CA THR A 398 -12.60 -7.03 -20.11
C THR A 398 -12.67 -7.64 -21.50
N SER A 399 -13.86 -7.74 -22.09
CA SER A 399 -14.00 -8.26 -23.46
C SER A 399 -13.69 -7.17 -24.48
N VAL A 400 -12.96 -7.55 -25.53
CA VAL A 400 -13.20 -6.95 -26.86
C VAL A 400 -14.59 -7.43 -27.26
N ARG A 401 -15.50 -6.49 -27.49
CA ARG A 401 -16.94 -6.66 -27.80
C ARG A 401 -17.29 -8.05 -28.33
N GLY A 402 -17.74 -8.92 -27.43
CA GLY A 402 -18.43 -10.17 -27.73
C GLY A 402 -19.83 -10.08 -27.17
N ASP A 403 -20.84 -10.33 -28.01
CA ASP A 403 -22.26 -10.25 -27.70
C ASP A 403 -22.64 -11.17 -26.53
N HIS A 404 -22.65 -10.65 -25.31
CA HIS A 404 -23.31 -11.28 -24.19
C HIS A 404 -24.73 -10.70 -24.09
N ALA A 405 -25.72 -11.59 -24.12
CA ALA A 405 -27.13 -11.25 -24.01
C ALA A 405 -27.39 -10.39 -22.76
N ALA A 406 -28.03 -9.25 -22.98
CA ALA A 406 -28.40 -8.31 -21.93
C ALA A 406 -29.30 -9.01 -20.88
N PRO A 407 -29.18 -8.66 -19.60
CA PRO A 407 -30.08 -9.19 -18.57
C PRO A 407 -31.51 -8.70 -18.82
N ASP A 408 -32.47 -9.61 -19.04
CA ASP A 408 -33.87 -9.32 -19.40
C ASP A 408 -34.66 -8.44 -18.38
N THR A 409 -34.10 -8.09 -17.22
CA THR A 409 -34.87 -7.48 -16.12
C THR A 409 -34.23 -6.24 -15.48
N PHE A 410 -35.04 -5.17 -15.39
CA PHE A 410 -34.71 -3.97 -14.63
C PHE A 410 -34.74 -4.23 -13.12
N THR A 411 -33.58 -4.16 -12.46
CA THR A 411 -33.45 -4.48 -11.03
C THR A 411 -32.58 -3.48 -10.28
N LEU A 412 -32.90 -3.24 -9.00
CA LEU A 412 -32.05 -2.52 -8.05
C LEU A 412 -31.72 -3.46 -6.88
N ARG A 413 -30.46 -3.93 -6.83
CA ARG A 413 -29.96 -4.90 -5.84
C ARG A 413 -29.75 -4.24 -4.47
N ALA A 414 -29.40 -5.07 -3.49
CA ALA A 414 -29.12 -4.59 -2.14
C ALA A 414 -28.00 -3.56 -2.15
N VAL A 415 -28.26 -2.44 -1.47
CA VAL A 415 -27.27 -1.42 -1.18
C VAL A 415 -26.35 -1.99 -0.12
N TYR A 416 -25.04 -1.98 -0.38
CA TYR A 416 -24.06 -2.59 0.52
C TYR A 416 -22.73 -1.80 0.51
N PRO A 417 -22.11 -1.56 1.68
CA PRO A 417 -22.62 -1.85 3.03
C PRO A 417 -23.90 -1.06 3.37
N ASN A 418 -24.78 -1.63 4.21
CA ASN A 418 -25.97 -0.97 4.73
C ASN A 418 -26.41 -1.66 6.04
N PRO A 419 -26.31 -1.00 7.20
CA PRO A 419 -25.83 0.37 7.39
C PRO A 419 -24.36 0.57 6.99
N PHE A 420 -23.96 1.79 6.64
CA PHE A 420 -22.58 2.14 6.25
C PHE A 420 -22.12 3.42 6.93
N ASN A 421 -20.81 3.64 7.04
CA ASN A 421 -20.22 4.83 7.67
C ASN A 421 -19.24 5.63 6.81
N ALA A 422 -18.76 5.06 5.69
CA ALA A 422 -17.81 5.72 4.79
C ALA A 422 -18.31 5.81 3.35
N TRP A 423 -18.80 4.70 2.80
CA TRP A 423 -19.37 4.64 1.46
C TRP A 423 -20.31 3.44 1.35
N THR A 424 -21.17 3.45 0.35
CA THR A 424 -22.01 2.32 -0.01
C THR A 424 -22.08 2.18 -1.53
N THR A 425 -22.27 0.96 -2.02
CA THR A 425 -22.41 0.66 -3.45
C THR A 425 -23.80 0.15 -3.76
N MET A 426 -24.32 0.61 -4.89
CA MET A 426 -25.62 0.25 -5.41
C MET A 426 -25.44 -0.37 -6.79
N ALA A 427 -25.94 -1.60 -6.93
CA ALA A 427 -25.91 -2.33 -8.19
C ALA A 427 -27.30 -2.38 -8.82
N PHE A 428 -27.40 -2.08 -10.10
CA PHE A 428 -28.64 -2.18 -10.86
C PHE A 428 -28.42 -2.83 -12.22
N SER A 429 -29.48 -3.37 -12.81
CA SER A 429 -29.43 -3.98 -14.15
C SER A 429 -30.42 -3.31 -15.08
N LEU A 430 -30.04 -3.12 -16.34
CA LEU A 430 -30.89 -2.59 -17.41
C LEU A 430 -31.03 -3.66 -18.50
N GLY A 431 -32.26 -3.92 -18.94
CA GLY A 431 -32.51 -4.82 -20.09
C GLY A 431 -32.39 -4.14 -21.45
N GLU A 432 -32.54 -2.81 -21.48
CA GLU A 432 -32.43 -2.01 -22.70
C GLU A 432 -31.65 -0.73 -22.44
N ALA A 433 -31.08 -0.15 -23.50
CA ALA A 433 -30.39 1.12 -23.42
C ALA A 433 -31.38 2.23 -23.04
N GLY A 434 -31.01 3.11 -22.12
CA GLY A 434 -31.92 4.18 -21.71
C GLY A 434 -31.30 5.22 -20.80
N HIS A 435 -31.97 6.36 -20.68
CA HIS A 435 -31.56 7.41 -19.75
C HIS A 435 -31.85 7.00 -18.30
N VAL A 436 -30.80 6.78 -17.52
CA VAL A 436 -30.88 6.41 -16.11
C VAL A 436 -30.77 7.65 -15.23
N LYS A 437 -31.68 7.77 -14.27
CA LYS A 437 -31.58 8.70 -13.14
C LYS A 437 -31.42 7.90 -11.86
N LEU A 438 -30.28 8.07 -11.19
CA LEU A 438 -29.99 7.49 -9.88
C LEU A 438 -29.73 8.63 -8.90
N ALA A 439 -30.52 8.71 -7.83
CA ALA A 439 -30.40 9.77 -6.84
C ALA A 439 -30.59 9.27 -5.41
N ILE A 440 -29.96 9.97 -4.47
CA ILE A 440 -30.14 9.79 -3.03
C ILE A 440 -31.07 10.89 -2.53
N HIS A 441 -32.00 10.51 -1.65
CA HIS A 441 -32.96 11.39 -1.00
C HIS A 441 -32.89 11.19 0.51
N ASP A 442 -33.15 12.25 1.27
CA ASP A 442 -33.30 12.15 2.73
C ASP A 442 -34.68 11.62 3.15
N ALA A 443 -34.91 11.50 4.45
CA ALA A 443 -36.17 11.03 5.01
C ALA A 443 -37.39 11.91 4.66
N ALA A 444 -37.19 13.17 4.28
CA ALA A 444 -38.24 14.08 3.81
C ALA A 444 -38.45 14.01 2.29
N GLY A 445 -37.70 13.16 1.58
CA GLY A 445 -37.74 13.00 0.13
C GLY A 445 -36.94 14.06 -0.64
N ARG A 446 -36.25 14.99 0.06
CA ARG A 446 -35.42 16.01 -0.58
C ARG A 446 -34.20 15.33 -1.20
N ARG A 447 -33.85 15.71 -2.44
CA ARG A 447 -32.68 15.14 -3.13
C ARG A 447 -31.40 15.62 -2.43
N VAL A 448 -30.58 14.66 -2.04
CA VAL A 448 -29.29 14.85 -1.38
C VAL A 448 -28.15 14.83 -2.40
N ARG A 449 -28.18 13.88 -3.34
CA ARG A 449 -27.18 13.77 -4.41
C ARG A 449 -27.73 13.07 -5.64
N SER A 450 -27.49 13.62 -6.83
CA SER A 450 -27.61 12.87 -8.08
C SER A 450 -26.30 12.11 -8.34
N LEU A 451 -26.41 10.79 -8.54
CA LEU A 451 -25.27 9.91 -8.75
C LEU A 451 -25.10 9.53 -10.23
N VAL A 452 -26.23 9.41 -10.94
CA VAL A 452 -26.25 9.19 -12.39
C VAL A 452 -27.41 9.98 -12.98
N SER A 453 -27.14 10.69 -14.07
CA SER A 453 -28.16 11.25 -14.97
C SER A 453 -27.62 11.19 -16.39
N ALA A 454 -27.62 9.99 -16.98
CA ALA A 454 -27.01 9.75 -18.28
C ALA A 454 -27.64 8.53 -18.98
N VAL A 455 -27.46 8.45 -20.30
CA VAL A 455 -27.77 7.24 -21.07
C VAL A 455 -26.81 6.12 -20.67
N ARG A 456 -27.35 4.93 -20.44
CA ARG A 456 -26.61 3.71 -20.11
C ARG A 456 -27.04 2.57 -21.03
N GLU A 457 -26.06 1.78 -21.46
CA GLU A 457 -26.28 0.58 -22.27
C GLU A 457 -26.93 -0.54 -21.44
N PRO A 458 -27.56 -1.54 -22.08
CA PRO A 458 -28.04 -2.75 -21.40
C PRO A 458 -26.90 -3.42 -20.64
N GLY A 459 -27.19 -3.99 -19.48
CA GLY A 459 -26.18 -4.67 -18.65
C GLY A 459 -26.28 -4.37 -17.16
N HIS A 460 -25.27 -4.83 -16.42
CA HIS A 460 -25.12 -4.58 -15.00
C HIS A 460 -24.28 -3.34 -14.74
N HIS A 461 -24.75 -2.49 -13.84
CA HIS A 461 -24.15 -1.20 -13.50
C HIS A 461 -23.94 -1.10 -11.99
N ARG A 462 -22.84 -0.48 -11.58
CA ARG A 462 -22.53 -0.18 -10.17
C ARG A 462 -22.18 1.28 -9.99
N VAL A 463 -22.69 1.87 -8.91
CA VAL A 463 -22.45 3.25 -8.54
C VAL A 463 -22.27 3.33 -7.04
N SER A 464 -21.23 4.03 -6.59
CA SER A 464 -20.95 4.23 -5.17
C SER A 464 -21.39 5.62 -4.71
N TRP A 465 -21.78 5.71 -3.45
CA TRP A 465 -22.02 6.95 -2.74
C TRP A 465 -21.12 7.01 -1.51
N ASP A 466 -20.41 8.12 -1.34
CA ASP A 466 -19.45 8.41 -0.26
C ASP A 466 -20.08 9.10 0.96
N GLY A 467 -21.42 9.15 1.02
CA GLY A 467 -22.14 9.85 2.07
C GLY A 467 -22.13 11.38 1.96
N ARG A 468 -21.73 11.98 0.83
CA ARG A 468 -21.74 13.45 0.62
C ARG A 468 -22.90 13.93 -0.24
N ASP A 469 -23.35 15.16 -0.04
CA ASP A 469 -24.41 15.82 -0.82
C ASP A 469 -23.88 16.44 -2.14
N GLU A 470 -24.73 17.13 -2.90
CA GLU A 470 -24.37 17.81 -4.17
C GLU A 470 -23.29 18.91 -4.00
N THR A 471 -23.12 19.46 -2.79
CA THR A 471 -22.11 20.49 -2.50
C THR A 471 -20.78 19.90 -2.04
N GLY A 472 -20.71 18.57 -1.84
CA GLY A 472 -19.56 17.87 -1.30
C GLY A 472 -19.53 17.82 0.24
N ALA A 473 -20.51 18.41 0.92
CA ALA A 473 -20.64 18.33 2.37
C ALA A 473 -21.11 16.94 2.81
N ARG A 474 -20.70 16.48 3.99
CA ARG A 474 -21.10 15.16 4.52
C ARG A 474 -22.58 15.19 4.92
N ALA A 475 -23.34 14.20 4.46
CA ALA A 475 -24.72 13.99 4.86
C ALA A 475 -24.80 13.55 6.34
N ALA A 476 -25.89 13.89 7.03
CA ALA A 476 -26.09 13.53 8.44
C ALA A 476 -26.33 12.02 8.63
N SER A 477 -26.03 11.46 9.80
CA SER A 477 -26.44 10.08 10.10
C SER A 477 -27.95 9.96 10.04
N GLY A 478 -28.46 8.88 9.44
CA GLY A 478 -29.89 8.70 9.30
C GLY A 478 -30.28 7.79 8.15
N VAL A 479 -31.59 7.74 7.93
CA VAL A 479 -32.21 6.96 6.87
C VAL A 479 -32.27 7.78 5.60
N TYR A 480 -31.81 7.20 4.51
CA TYR A 480 -31.89 7.74 3.16
C TYR A 480 -32.62 6.75 2.23
N LEU A 481 -33.14 7.29 1.13
CA LEU A 481 -33.75 6.54 0.06
C LEU A 481 -32.93 6.71 -1.21
N ILE A 482 -32.58 5.60 -1.85
CA ILE A 482 -32.09 5.61 -3.22
C ILE A 482 -33.27 5.44 -4.17
N SER A 483 -33.30 6.24 -5.23
CA SER A 483 -34.25 6.12 -6.34
C SER A 483 -33.50 5.83 -7.63
N LEU A 484 -33.96 4.81 -8.36
CA LEU A 484 -33.48 4.44 -9.69
C LEU A 484 -34.64 4.54 -10.67
N GLN A 485 -34.47 5.32 -11.73
CA GLN A 485 -35.43 5.46 -12.82
C GLN A 485 -34.74 5.19 -14.16
N ALA A 486 -35.37 4.38 -15.02
CA ALA A 486 -34.99 4.22 -16.42
C ALA A 486 -36.27 4.09 -17.27
N GLY A 487 -36.56 5.08 -18.11
CA GLY A 487 -37.83 5.17 -18.83
C GLY A 487 -39.03 5.19 -17.87
N THR A 488 -39.98 4.27 -18.06
CA THR A 488 -41.16 4.08 -17.19
C THR A 488 -40.87 3.26 -15.93
N ASN A 489 -39.70 2.60 -15.85
CA ASN A 489 -39.35 1.75 -14.72
C ASN A 489 -38.77 2.56 -13.57
N PHE A 490 -39.25 2.28 -12.35
CA PHE A 490 -38.83 2.95 -11.12
C PHE A 490 -38.64 1.94 -9.97
N ARG A 491 -37.56 2.09 -9.21
CA ARG A 491 -37.27 1.30 -8.00
C ARG A 491 -36.69 2.20 -6.92
N THR A 492 -37.01 1.90 -5.67
CA THR A 492 -36.41 2.55 -4.51
C THR A 492 -35.90 1.54 -3.50
N ARG A 493 -34.90 1.94 -2.72
CA ARG A 493 -34.43 1.17 -1.55
C ARG A 493 -34.04 2.09 -0.42
N LYS A 494 -34.17 1.57 0.81
CA LYS A 494 -33.70 2.22 2.02
C LYS A 494 -32.22 1.92 2.26
N LEU A 495 -31.47 2.93 2.67
CA LEU A 495 -30.12 2.81 3.19
C LEU A 495 -29.96 3.64 4.47
N THR A 496 -29.05 3.22 5.33
CA THR A 496 -28.80 3.84 6.63
C THR A 496 -27.34 4.26 6.69
N LEU A 497 -27.10 5.57 6.81
CA LEU A 497 -25.78 6.14 7.07
C LEU A 497 -25.61 6.23 8.59
N LEU A 498 -24.58 5.57 9.12
CA LEU A 498 -24.10 5.69 10.48
C LEU A 498 -22.88 6.61 10.47
N LYS A 499 -22.71 7.43 11.51
CA LYS A 499 -21.41 8.07 11.76
C LYS A 499 -20.65 7.20 12.74
#